data_AF-A0A653K1E9-F1
#
_entry.id   AF-A0A653K1E9-F1
#
_cell.length_a   1.000
_cell.length_b   1.000
_cell.length_c   1.000
_cell.angle_alpha   90.00
_cell.angle_beta   90.00
_cell.angle_gamma   90.00
#
_symmetry.space_group_name_H-M   'P 1'
#
loop_
_entity.id
_entity.type
_entity.pdbx_description
1 polymer ?
#
loop_
_entity_poly.entity_id
_entity_poly.type
_entity_poly.pdbx_seq_one_letter_code
_entity_poly.pdbx_strand_id
1 'polypeptide(L)'
;MILKHSDDFFIQWDVVFSQEDNLNLGVFNFWINDLCYPAKGINITLSSVFNALISNVVEINALKNDLGNVAIEEIDFTAFESENLVWLDTGELFQFGFGLVLGFDGDFERLFYTVDYEKTYSEVILRKGVLIETLKSLIPYVNKME
;
A
#
# COMPACT_ATOMS: atom_id res chain seq x y z
N MET A 1 2.53 1.47 -16.35
CA MET A 1 3.72 0.75 -15.82
C MET A 1 3.30 -0.21 -14.72
N ILE A 2 4.01 -1.32 -14.56
CA ILE A 2 3.71 -2.38 -13.58
C ILE A 2 4.97 -2.69 -12.78
N LEU A 3 4.85 -2.78 -11.45
CA LEU A 3 5.87 -3.27 -10.52
C LEU A 3 5.33 -4.49 -9.79
N LYS A 4 5.89 -5.67 -10.10
CA LYS A 4 5.37 -6.96 -9.67
C LYS A 4 6.45 -7.83 -9.04
N HIS A 5 6.30 -8.09 -7.74
CA HIS A 5 7.11 -9.04 -6.97
C HIS A 5 6.33 -10.28 -6.52
N SER A 6 4.99 -10.23 -6.61
CA SER A 6 4.07 -11.35 -6.37
C SER A 6 2.96 -11.36 -7.41
N ASP A 7 2.40 -12.54 -7.69
CA ASP A 7 1.17 -12.66 -8.50
C ASP A 7 -0.05 -12.14 -7.73
N ASP A 8 -0.04 -12.31 -6.41
CA ASP A 8 -1.16 -11.95 -5.52
C ASP A 8 -1.15 -10.46 -5.12
N PHE A 9 -0.01 -9.77 -5.32
CA PHE A 9 0.16 -8.37 -4.96
C PHE A 9 1.15 -7.65 -5.89
N PHE A 10 0.69 -6.58 -6.54
CA PHE A 10 1.55 -5.69 -7.32
C PHE A 10 0.95 -4.30 -7.51
N ILE A 11 1.76 -3.36 -8.02
CA ILE A 11 1.35 -1.98 -8.26
C ILE A 11 1.34 -1.71 -9.77
N GLN A 12 0.32 -0.98 -10.24
CA GLN A 12 0.26 -0.40 -11.57
C GLN A 12 -0.02 1.09 -11.48
N TRP A 13 0.63 1.88 -12.33
CA TRP A 13 0.26 3.28 -12.54
C TRP A 13 0.49 3.70 -13.97
N ASP A 14 -0.26 4.67 -14.46
CA ASP A 14 -0.02 5.30 -15.76
C ASP A 14 -0.19 6.81 -15.63
N VAL A 15 0.74 7.57 -16.24
CA VAL A 15 0.64 9.03 -16.33
C VAL A 15 -0.41 9.36 -17.38
N VAL A 16 -1.44 10.11 -16.98
CA VAL A 16 -2.52 10.54 -17.87
C VAL A 16 -2.33 12.00 -18.26
N PHE A 17 -1.90 12.84 -17.33
CA PHE A 17 -1.58 14.24 -17.57
C PHE A 17 -0.19 14.55 -17.01
N SER A 18 0.63 15.24 -17.79
CA SER A 18 1.88 15.82 -17.32
C SER A 18 1.74 17.33 -17.43
N GLN A 19 1.93 18.04 -16.32
CA GLN A 19 1.96 19.50 -16.28
C GLN A 19 3.40 20.01 -16.20
N GLU A 20 3.58 21.33 -16.29
CA GLU A 20 4.86 21.99 -16.00
C GLU A 20 5.34 21.59 -14.58
N ASP A 21 6.66 21.62 -14.35
CA ASP A 21 7.31 21.21 -13.09
C ASP A 21 7.17 19.71 -12.72
N ASN A 22 7.12 18.82 -13.72
CA ASN A 22 7.09 17.35 -13.54
C ASN A 22 5.89 16.81 -12.71
N LEU A 23 4.84 17.63 -12.54
CA LEU A 23 3.60 17.22 -11.90
C LEU A 23 2.87 16.22 -12.81
N ASN A 24 3.08 14.93 -12.52
CA ASN A 24 2.47 13.83 -13.23
C ASN A 24 1.21 13.36 -12.51
N LEU A 25 0.06 13.60 -13.14
CA LEU A 25 -1.24 13.13 -12.68
C LEU A 25 -1.62 11.87 -13.45
N GLY A 26 -2.25 10.91 -12.79
CA GLY A 26 -2.64 9.68 -13.46
C GLY A 26 -3.52 8.75 -12.66
N VAL A 27 -3.46 7.48 -13.06
CA VAL A 27 -4.06 6.37 -12.33
C VAL A 27 -3.00 5.67 -11.51
N PHE A 28 -3.35 5.23 -10.32
CA PHE A 28 -2.51 4.38 -9.47
C PHE A 28 -3.38 3.30 -8.84
N ASN A 29 -2.95 2.05 -8.96
CA ASN A 29 -3.68 0.91 -8.44
C ASN A 29 -2.75 -0.12 -7.79
N PHE A 30 -3.23 -0.70 -6.70
CA PHE A 30 -2.83 -2.00 -6.21
C PHE A 30 -3.66 -3.08 -6.90
N TRP A 31 -2.99 -4.15 -7.31
CA TRP A 31 -3.62 -5.40 -7.70
C TRP A 31 -3.47 -6.38 -6.55
N ILE A 32 -4.58 -6.85 -6.01
CA ILE A 32 -4.65 -7.77 -4.87
C ILE A 32 -5.58 -8.92 -5.26
N ASN A 33 -5.06 -10.15 -5.33
CA ASN A 33 -5.82 -11.34 -5.77
C ASN A 33 -6.60 -11.09 -7.07
N ASP A 34 -5.91 -10.61 -8.12
CA ASP A 34 -6.46 -10.25 -9.44
C ASP A 34 -7.51 -9.12 -9.46
N LEU A 35 -7.75 -8.44 -8.34
CA LEU A 35 -8.65 -7.29 -8.24
C LEU A 35 -7.86 -5.98 -8.13
N CYS A 36 -8.38 -4.93 -8.76
CA CYS A 36 -7.72 -3.63 -8.89
C CYS A 36 -8.33 -2.61 -7.93
N TYR A 37 -7.49 -1.94 -7.13
CA TYR A 37 -7.89 -0.98 -6.09
C TYR A 37 -7.01 0.28 -6.10
N PRO A 38 -7.59 1.49 -5.91
CA PRO A 38 -9.01 1.76 -5.76
C PRO A 38 -9.79 1.68 -7.09
N ALA A 39 -9.11 1.54 -8.24
CA ALA A 39 -9.72 1.59 -9.58
C ALA A 39 -10.55 2.87 -9.81
N LYS A 40 -10.11 3.99 -9.20
CA LYS A 40 -10.79 5.29 -9.20
C LYS A 40 -9.77 6.40 -9.30
N GLY A 41 -10.22 7.53 -9.85
CA GLY A 41 -9.39 8.72 -10.05
C GLY A 41 -8.43 8.55 -11.22
N ILE A 42 -8.39 9.54 -12.12
CA ILE A 42 -7.42 9.61 -13.23
C ILE A 42 -6.46 10.80 -13.06
N ASN A 43 -6.62 11.55 -11.97
CA ASN A 43 -5.95 12.81 -11.67
C ASN A 43 -5.19 12.72 -10.33
N ILE A 44 -4.74 11.53 -9.95
CA ILE A 44 -3.95 11.30 -8.73
C ILE A 44 -2.55 11.86 -8.92
N THR A 45 -2.03 12.61 -7.95
CA THR A 45 -0.64 13.07 -7.99
C THR A 45 0.30 11.90 -7.70
N LEU A 46 0.91 11.35 -8.75
CA LEU A 46 1.68 10.11 -8.65
C LEU A 46 2.89 10.24 -7.72
N SER A 47 3.60 11.37 -7.78
CA SER A 47 4.75 11.63 -6.89
C SER A 47 4.34 11.71 -5.42
N SER A 48 3.16 12.29 -5.11
CA SER A 48 2.64 12.33 -3.74
C SER A 48 2.33 10.93 -3.22
N VAL A 49 1.63 10.11 -4.01
CA VAL A 49 1.32 8.72 -3.64
C VAL A 49 2.61 7.91 -3.47
N PHE A 50 3.60 8.06 -4.35
CA PHE A 50 4.86 7.32 -4.22
C PHE A 50 5.60 7.71 -2.95
N ASN A 51 5.68 9.00 -2.64
CA ASN A 51 6.34 9.48 -1.42
C ASN A 51 5.64 8.99 -0.15
N ALA A 52 4.31 9.03 -0.11
CA ALA A 52 3.51 8.47 0.98
C ALA A 52 3.80 6.97 1.14
N LEU A 53 3.77 6.21 0.05
CA LEU A 53 4.02 4.78 0.09
C LEU A 53 5.45 4.44 0.53
N ILE A 54 6.47 5.13 0.01
CA ILE A 54 7.87 4.91 0.35
C ILE A 54 8.17 5.27 1.81
N SER A 55 7.51 6.29 2.37
CA SER A 55 7.76 6.73 3.76
C SER A 55 7.48 5.60 4.77
N ASN A 56 6.50 4.75 4.48
CA ASN A 56 6.13 3.60 5.31
C ASN A 56 7.25 2.57 5.49
N VAL A 57 8.27 2.55 4.63
CA VAL A 57 9.40 1.60 4.72
C VAL A 57 10.09 1.68 6.08
N VAL A 58 10.14 2.86 6.70
CA VAL A 58 10.76 3.03 8.03
C VAL A 58 9.96 2.31 9.10
N GLU A 59 8.65 2.50 9.13
CA GLU A 59 7.75 1.92 10.12
C GLU A 59 7.62 0.40 9.95
N ILE A 60 7.54 -0.08 8.71
CA ILE A 60 7.54 -1.53 8.41
C ILE A 60 8.80 -2.20 8.97
N ASN A 61 9.98 -1.59 8.79
CA ASN A 61 11.23 -2.14 9.33
C ASN A 61 11.32 -2.02 10.86
N ALA A 62 10.59 -1.09 11.47
CA ALA A 62 10.56 -0.89 12.90
C ALA A 62 9.60 -1.86 13.61
N LEU A 63 8.67 -2.49 12.87
CA LEU A 63 7.74 -3.48 13.41
C LEU A 63 8.49 -4.76 13.81
N LYS A 64 8.55 -5.03 15.12
CA LYS A 64 9.28 -6.18 15.68
C LYS A 64 8.39 -7.32 16.10
N ASN A 65 7.16 -7.00 16.53
CA ASN A 65 6.26 -7.99 17.06
C ASN A 65 5.44 -8.59 15.93
N ASP A 66 5.22 -9.89 16.08
CA ASP A 66 4.41 -10.66 15.18
C ASP A 66 2.93 -10.53 15.59
N LEU A 67 2.04 -10.36 14.62
CA LEU A 67 0.61 -10.47 14.87
C LEU A 67 0.23 -11.95 15.05
N GLY A 68 0.96 -12.84 14.37
CA GLY A 68 0.68 -14.27 14.31
C GLY A 68 -0.62 -14.56 13.57
N ASN A 69 -1.19 -15.74 13.80
CA ASN A 69 -2.38 -16.23 13.13
C ASN A 69 -3.70 -15.81 13.82
N VAL A 70 -3.80 -14.56 14.29
CA VAL A 70 -5.06 -14.01 14.85
C VAL A 70 -6.10 -13.86 13.73
N ALA A 71 -7.33 -14.33 13.94
CA ALA A 71 -8.38 -14.20 12.94
C ALA A 71 -8.70 -12.72 12.66
N ILE A 72 -8.98 -12.34 11.41
CA ILE A 72 -9.19 -10.93 11.03
C ILE A 72 -10.33 -10.27 11.82
N GLU A 73 -11.36 -11.03 12.18
CA GLU A 73 -12.51 -10.57 12.96
C GLU A 73 -12.17 -10.29 14.44
N GLU A 74 -11.04 -10.80 14.92
CA GLU A 74 -10.54 -10.59 16.29
C GLU A 74 -9.53 -9.44 16.38
N ILE A 75 -9.12 -8.87 15.25
CA ILE A 75 -8.17 -7.76 15.19
C ILE A 75 -8.90 -6.43 15.47
N ASP A 76 -8.41 -5.68 16.45
CA ASP A 76 -8.86 -4.31 16.70
C ASP A 76 -8.12 -3.32 15.80
N PHE A 77 -8.68 -3.04 14.62
CA PHE A 77 -8.15 -2.04 13.69
C PHE A 77 -8.32 -0.59 14.17
N THR A 78 -8.98 -0.35 15.31
CA THR A 78 -9.13 0.99 15.89
C THR A 78 -8.01 1.35 16.87
N ALA A 79 -7.18 0.38 17.26
CA ALA A 79 -6.06 0.57 18.17
C ALA A 79 -4.79 0.99 17.43
N PHE A 80 -4.75 2.23 16.92
CA PHE A 80 -3.64 2.78 16.12
C PHE A 80 -2.25 2.78 16.79
N GLU A 81 -2.16 2.52 18.10
CA GLU A 81 -0.90 2.38 18.85
C GLU A 81 -0.46 0.91 18.99
N SER A 82 -0.94 0.03 18.10
CA SER A 82 -0.59 -1.39 18.18
C SER A 82 0.89 -1.65 17.92
N GLU A 83 1.51 -2.51 18.74
CA GLU A 83 2.90 -2.90 18.57
C GLU A 83 3.10 -4.01 17.51
N ASN A 84 2.02 -4.60 16.99
CA ASN A 84 2.05 -5.72 16.02
C ASN A 84 1.43 -5.38 14.65
N LEU A 85 0.98 -4.13 14.45
CA LEU A 85 0.41 -3.63 13.21
C LEU A 85 1.07 -2.30 12.81
N VAL A 86 1.11 -2.03 11.51
CA VAL A 86 1.49 -0.72 10.94
C VAL A 86 0.40 -0.26 9.98
N TRP A 87 -0.21 0.89 10.24
CA TRP A 87 -1.13 1.55 9.31
C TRP A 87 -0.31 2.30 8.28
N LEU A 88 -0.47 1.97 7.01
CA LEU A 88 0.33 2.55 5.95
C LEU A 88 -0.33 3.82 5.42
N ASP A 89 0.45 4.89 5.28
CA ASP A 89 0.04 6.08 4.56
C ASP A 89 -0.11 5.75 3.06
N THR A 90 -1.36 5.78 2.57
CA THR A 90 -1.70 5.55 1.16
C THR A 90 -1.91 6.86 0.40
N GLY A 91 -1.65 8.01 1.02
CA GLY A 91 -1.78 9.34 0.45
C GLY A 91 -3.18 9.60 -0.10
N GLU A 92 -3.24 10.12 -1.33
CA GLU A 92 -4.51 10.46 -2.00
C GLU A 92 -5.46 9.26 -2.18
N LEU A 93 -4.97 8.02 -2.12
CA LEU A 93 -5.81 6.83 -2.30
C LEU A 93 -6.86 6.68 -1.20
N PHE A 94 -6.57 7.15 0.02
CA PHE A 94 -7.51 7.14 1.14
C PHE A 94 -8.77 7.98 0.87
N GLN A 95 -8.67 9.00 0.02
CA GLN A 95 -9.84 9.79 -0.40
C GLN A 95 -10.87 8.94 -1.16
N PHE A 96 -10.43 7.83 -1.76
CA PHE A 96 -11.28 6.84 -2.43
C PHE A 96 -11.69 5.67 -1.52
N GLY A 97 -11.41 5.75 -0.22
CA GLY A 97 -11.72 4.74 0.79
C GLY A 97 -10.67 3.63 0.89
N PHE A 98 -9.57 3.72 0.14
CA PHE A 98 -8.54 2.69 0.13
C PHE A 98 -7.48 2.93 1.21
N GLY A 99 -7.28 1.94 2.08
CA GLY A 99 -6.29 1.99 3.15
C GLY A 99 -5.61 0.63 3.30
N LEU A 100 -4.41 0.62 3.88
CA LEU A 100 -3.60 -0.58 4.09
C LEU A 100 -3.12 -0.66 5.54
N VAL A 101 -3.12 -1.85 6.12
CA VAL A 101 -2.52 -2.15 7.42
C VAL A 101 -1.69 -3.42 7.28
N LEU A 102 -0.48 -3.42 7.82
CA LEU A 102 0.44 -4.55 7.75
C LEU A 102 0.62 -5.19 9.12
N GLY A 103 0.48 -6.51 9.18
CA GLY A 103 1.02 -7.36 10.25
C GLY A 103 1.94 -8.43 9.67
N PHE A 104 2.49 -9.27 10.55
CA PHE A 104 3.27 -10.45 10.16
C PHE A 104 2.65 -11.72 10.74
N ASP A 105 3.05 -12.87 10.18
CA ASP A 105 2.96 -14.21 10.78
C ASP A 105 4.18 -15.03 10.34
N GLY A 106 5.25 -14.97 11.14
CA GLY A 106 6.54 -15.59 10.86
C GLY A 106 7.18 -15.09 9.56
N ASP A 107 7.15 -15.95 8.54
CA ASP A 107 7.69 -15.72 7.19
C ASP A 107 6.65 -15.14 6.22
N PHE A 108 5.49 -14.73 6.73
CA PHE A 108 4.41 -14.15 5.95
C PHE A 108 4.10 -12.70 6.38
N GLU A 109 3.77 -11.90 5.38
CA GLU A 109 3.12 -10.59 5.52
C GLU A 109 1.61 -10.81 5.52
N ARG A 110 0.93 -10.24 6.50
CA ARG A 110 -0.52 -10.18 6.57
C ARG A 110 -0.94 -8.77 6.19
N LEU A 111 -1.29 -8.57 4.92
CA LEU A 111 -1.67 -7.26 4.41
C LEU A 111 -3.20 -7.14 4.43
N PHE A 112 -3.68 -6.31 5.34
CA PHE A 112 -5.09 -5.94 5.44
C PHE A 112 -5.36 -4.70 4.60
N TYR A 113 -6.50 -4.68 3.93
CA TYR A 113 -6.91 -3.55 3.12
C TYR A 113 -8.39 -3.25 3.30
N THR A 114 -8.72 -1.97 3.25
CA THR A 114 -10.09 -1.45 3.22
C THR A 114 -10.35 -0.75 1.90
N VAL A 115 -11.61 -0.70 1.49
CA VAL A 115 -12.09 0.04 0.31
C VAL A 115 -13.30 0.93 0.64
N ASP A 116 -13.63 1.04 1.93
CA ASP A 116 -14.87 1.64 2.42
C ASP A 116 -14.65 2.55 3.63
N TYR A 117 -13.46 3.15 3.73
CA TYR A 117 -13.05 4.04 4.82
C TYR A 117 -13.00 3.32 6.17
N GLU A 118 -12.30 2.18 6.20
CA GLU A 118 -12.01 1.41 7.42
C GLU A 118 -13.26 0.82 8.09
N LYS A 119 -14.37 0.68 7.36
CA LYS A 119 -15.59 0.02 7.88
C LYS A 119 -15.45 -1.49 7.82
N THR A 120 -14.82 -1.99 6.77
CA THR A 120 -14.48 -3.41 6.61
C THR A 120 -13.05 -3.56 6.13
N TYR A 121 -12.45 -4.69 6.53
CA TYR A 121 -11.12 -5.09 6.11
C TYR A 121 -11.18 -6.45 5.41
N SER A 122 -10.37 -6.60 4.39
CA SER A 122 -10.04 -7.88 3.74
C SER A 122 -8.55 -8.14 3.90
N GLU A 123 -8.13 -9.38 3.69
CA GLU A 123 -6.74 -9.80 3.88
C GLU A 123 -6.18 -10.45 2.62
N VAL A 124 -4.89 -10.21 2.37
CA VAL A 124 -4.03 -11.04 1.53
C VAL A 124 -2.79 -11.45 2.31
N ILE A 125 -2.41 -12.72 2.21
CA ILE A 125 -1.20 -13.26 2.84
C ILE A 125 -0.11 -13.33 1.78
N LEU A 126 1.02 -12.69 2.03
CA LEU A 126 2.14 -12.59 1.11
C LEU A 126 3.40 -13.19 1.74
N ARG A 127 4.39 -13.54 0.92
CA ARG A 127 5.73 -13.86 1.45
C ARG A 127 6.34 -12.61 2.05
N LYS A 128 6.98 -12.76 3.21
CA LYS A 128 7.70 -11.66 3.85
C LYS A 128 8.74 -11.07 2.91
N GLY A 129 8.72 -9.75 2.78
CA GLY A 129 9.55 -8.98 1.84
C GLY A 129 8.76 -8.42 0.66
N VAL A 130 7.63 -9.00 0.27
CA VAL A 130 6.92 -8.63 -0.97
C VAL A 130 6.49 -7.17 -0.94
N LEU A 131 5.81 -6.72 0.11
CA LEU A 131 5.35 -5.34 0.21
C LEU A 131 6.54 -4.39 0.23
N ILE A 132 7.49 -4.58 1.14
CA ILE A 132 8.61 -3.65 1.31
C ILE A 132 9.50 -3.56 0.06
N GLU A 133 9.72 -4.66 -0.67
CA GLU A 133 10.45 -4.65 -1.94
C GLU A 133 9.66 -3.92 -3.03
N THR A 134 8.34 -4.07 -3.05
CA THR A 134 7.45 -3.32 -3.95
C THR A 134 7.54 -1.82 -3.67
N LEU A 135 7.46 -1.40 -2.40
CA LEU A 135 7.56 0.01 -2.02
C LEU A 135 8.93 0.60 -2.35
N LYS A 136 10.03 -0.11 -2.03
CA LYS A 136 11.40 0.32 -2.39
C LYS A 136 11.60 0.44 -3.90
N SER A 137 10.89 -0.37 -4.70
CA SER A 137 10.96 -0.30 -6.16
C SER A 137 10.32 0.96 -6.75
N LEU A 138 9.58 1.75 -5.96
CA LEU A 138 9.06 3.05 -6.37
C LEU A 138 10.13 4.17 -6.32
N ILE A 139 11.19 4.02 -5.51
CA ILE A 139 12.22 5.07 -5.29
C ILE A 139 12.83 5.60 -6.61
N PRO A 140 13.23 4.75 -7.58
CA PRO A 140 13.79 5.24 -8.84
C PRO A 140 12.80 6.04 -9.70
N TYR A 141 11.50 5.96 -9.42
CA TYR A 141 10.46 6.66 -10.17
C TYR A 141 10.09 8.00 -9.54
N VAL A 142 10.23 8.16 -8.21
CA VAL A 142 10.12 9.49 -7.58
C VAL A 142 11.16 10.44 -8.17
N ASN A 143 12.43 10.01 -8.23
CA ASN A 143 13.53 10.81 -8.78
C ASN A 143 13.38 11.16 -10.28
N LYS A 144 12.42 10.53 -10.99
CA LYS A 144 12.11 10.83 -12.40
C LYS A 144 10.89 11.74 -12.55
N MET A 145 10.13 11.92 -11.47
CA MET A 145 8.94 12.75 -11.39
C MET A 145 9.21 14.07 -10.64
N GLU A 146 10.43 14.28 -10.15
CA GLU A 146 10.99 15.56 -9.68
C GLU A 146 11.85 16.18 -10.78
#